data_AF-C7QDI0-F1
#
_entry.id   AF-C7QDI0-F1
#
_cell.length_a   1.000
_cell.length_b   1.000
_cell.length_c   1.000
_cell.angle_alpha   90.00
_cell.angle_beta   90.00
_cell.angle_gamma   90.00
#
_symmetry.space_group_name_H-M   'P 1'
#
loop_
_entity.id
_entity.type
_entity.pdbx_description
1 polymer ?
#
loop_
_entity_poly.entity_id
_entity_poly.type
_entity_poly.pdbx_seq_one_letter_code
_entity_poly.pdbx_strand_id
1 'polypeptide(L)'
;MAEHKSTAVALGAFICFEDEAGQGLKPPRGRTWGRRGVTPVVKISNAGTKRVNLVALLAFRPAARPRVRLIHRSLVYHGWKNEKKGFDEQDFIRLMDAAHQRLHAPIVLVWDNLNRHKSATIRALIASRSAPELNPVEGVWAVMKSGLVNLVKRDIDQIQQLVKQRLRHMQYRPDLLTGLLAKTGLDPQPP
;
A
#
# COMPACT_ATOMS: atom_id res chain seq x y z
N MET A 1 -21.71 -25.25 8.91
CA MET A 1 -21.78 -23.93 9.55
C MET A 1 -20.85 -23.98 10.75
N ALA A 2 -19.67 -23.39 10.67
CA ALA A 2 -18.66 -23.45 11.73
C ALA A 2 -18.63 -22.11 12.46
N GLU A 3 -19.10 -22.09 13.71
CA GLU A 3 -18.97 -20.97 14.65
C GLU A 3 -17.51 -20.84 15.09
N HIS A 4 -16.65 -20.32 14.22
CA HIS A 4 -15.30 -19.92 14.61
C HIS A 4 -15.31 -18.46 15.03
N LYS A 5 -15.36 -18.21 16.34
CA LYS A 5 -14.94 -16.93 16.92
C LYS A 5 -13.53 -16.64 16.40
N SER A 6 -13.40 -15.62 15.54
CA SER A 6 -12.12 -15.26 14.91
C SER A 6 -11.01 -15.09 15.96
N THR A 7 -9.87 -15.76 15.78
CA THR A 7 -8.70 -15.66 16.67
C THR A 7 -8.30 -14.21 16.94
N ALA A 8 -8.41 -13.34 15.93
CA ALA A 8 -8.13 -11.92 16.09
C ALA A 8 -9.12 -11.22 17.05
N VAL A 9 -10.41 -11.57 16.99
CA VAL A 9 -11.43 -11.06 17.93
C VAL A 9 -11.15 -11.54 19.34
N ALA A 10 -10.85 -12.84 19.51
CA ALA A 10 -10.54 -13.43 20.81
C ALA A 10 -9.30 -12.79 21.47
N LEU A 11 -8.28 -12.45 20.67
CA LEU A 11 -7.05 -11.78 21.14
C LEU A 11 -7.21 -10.26 21.27
N GLY A 12 -8.35 -9.68 20.85
CA GLY A 12 -8.48 -8.24 20.71
C GLY A 12 -7.44 -7.62 19.77
N ALA A 13 -6.96 -8.40 18.79
CA ALA A 13 -5.87 -8.06 17.91
C ALA A 13 -6.31 -7.14 16.75
N PHE A 14 -5.36 -6.40 16.19
CA PHE A 14 -5.51 -5.84 14.86
C PHE A 14 -5.10 -6.86 13.81
N ILE A 15 -5.88 -6.96 12.75
CA ILE A 15 -5.47 -7.62 11.51
C ILE A 15 -4.79 -6.54 10.66
N CYS A 16 -3.53 -6.75 10.33
CA CYS A 16 -2.69 -5.80 9.60
C CYS A 16 -2.33 -6.38 8.24
N PHE A 17 -2.87 -5.80 7.18
CA PHE A 17 -2.49 -6.13 5.81
C PHE A 17 -1.27 -5.31 5.41
N GLU A 18 -0.27 -5.97 4.85
CA GLU A 18 0.99 -5.38 4.39
C GLU A 18 1.09 -5.46 2.87
N ASP A 19 1.68 -4.43 2.27
CA ASP A 19 2.06 -4.43 0.86
C ASP A 19 3.09 -3.33 0.56
N GLU A 20 3.78 -3.48 -0.57
CA GLU A 20 4.77 -2.58 -1.10
C GLU A 20 4.32 -1.92 -2.42
N ALA A 21 4.74 -0.69 -2.66
CA ALA A 21 4.54 -0.03 -3.94
C ALA A 21 5.73 0.83 -4.36
N GLY A 22 6.01 0.84 -5.67
CA GLY A 22 6.98 1.75 -6.28
C GLY A 22 6.30 2.84 -7.11
N GLN A 23 6.82 4.06 -7.05
CA GLN A 23 6.46 5.16 -7.95
C GLN A 23 7.71 5.83 -8.50
N GLY A 24 7.92 5.71 -9.81
CA GLY A 24 8.97 6.45 -10.53
C GLY A 24 8.49 7.82 -11.03
N LEU A 25 9.31 8.47 -11.85
CA LEU A 25 8.94 9.74 -12.50
C LEU A 25 7.87 9.58 -13.59
N LYS A 26 7.70 8.37 -14.10
CA LYS A 26 6.62 8.05 -15.04
C LYS A 26 5.29 8.03 -14.27
N PRO A 27 4.38 9.00 -14.50
CA PRO A 27 3.12 9.01 -13.80
C PRO A 27 2.22 7.85 -14.27
N PRO A 28 1.27 7.41 -13.44
CA PRO A 28 0.15 6.59 -13.90
C PRO A 28 -0.57 7.25 -15.08
N ARG A 29 -0.99 6.44 -16.05
CA ARG A 29 -1.78 6.91 -17.19
C ARG A 29 -3.24 7.09 -16.78
N GLY A 30 -3.89 8.12 -17.30
CA GLY A 30 -5.32 8.32 -17.11
C GLY A 30 -5.87 9.42 -18.02
N ARG A 31 -7.15 9.76 -17.83
CA ARG A 31 -7.84 10.75 -18.66
C ARG A 31 -7.31 12.16 -18.39
N THR A 32 -7.20 12.97 -19.44
CA THR A 32 -6.82 14.38 -19.35
C THR A 32 -7.72 15.21 -20.26
N TRP A 33 -7.80 16.51 -19.98
CA TRP A 33 -8.49 17.46 -20.83
C TRP A 33 -7.62 17.81 -22.03
N GLY A 34 -8.26 17.91 -23.20
CA GLY A 34 -7.66 18.34 -24.45
C GLY A 34 -8.62 19.24 -25.20
N ARG A 35 -8.11 19.99 -26.19
CA ARG A 35 -8.99 20.74 -27.09
C ARG A 35 -9.87 19.75 -27.86
N ARG A 36 -11.14 20.10 -28.10
CA ARG A 36 -12.06 19.24 -28.86
C ARG A 36 -11.47 18.93 -30.24
N GLY A 37 -11.47 17.65 -30.61
CA GLY A 37 -10.89 17.18 -31.88
C GLY A 37 -9.36 17.05 -31.89
N VAL A 38 -8.67 17.37 -30.79
CA VAL A 38 -7.21 17.30 -30.69
C VAL A 38 -6.80 16.34 -29.58
N THR A 39 -6.11 15.27 -29.94
CA THR A 39 -5.55 14.32 -28.96
C THR A 39 -4.51 15.03 -28.08
N PRO A 40 -4.72 15.10 -26.74
CA PRO A 40 -3.77 15.74 -25.85
C PRO A 40 -2.48 14.93 -25.74
N VAL A 41 -1.33 15.59 -25.92
CA VAL A 41 0.00 14.98 -25.75
C VAL A 41 0.65 15.53 -24.48
N VAL A 42 0.87 14.65 -23.50
CA VAL A 42 1.55 14.99 -22.25
C VAL A 42 2.99 14.49 -22.31
N LYS A 43 3.95 15.42 -22.35
CA LYS A 43 5.38 15.09 -22.30
C LYS A 43 5.78 14.82 -20.85
N ILE A 44 6.35 13.64 -20.60
CA ILE A 44 6.78 13.20 -19.27
C ILE A 44 8.29 13.01 -19.22
N SER A 45 8.87 13.22 -18.05
CA SER A 45 10.27 12.86 -17.78
C SER A 45 10.37 11.36 -17.57
N ASN A 46 11.07 10.66 -18.47
CA ASN A 46 11.40 9.25 -18.31
C ASN A 46 12.84 9.08 -17.78
N ALA A 47 13.13 9.66 -16.60
CA ALA A 47 14.49 9.64 -16.06
C ALA A 47 14.78 8.34 -15.29
N GLY A 48 15.03 7.27 -16.05
CA GLY A 48 15.77 6.09 -15.60
C GLY A 48 15.24 5.37 -14.35
N THR A 49 16.14 5.04 -13.43
CA THR A 49 15.94 4.10 -12.30
C THR A 49 15.37 4.73 -11.03
N LYS A 50 15.21 6.07 -11.01
CA LYS A 50 14.74 6.84 -9.84
C LYS A 50 13.34 6.41 -9.41
N ARG A 51 13.14 6.22 -8.11
CA ARG A 51 11.86 5.72 -7.57
C ARG A 51 11.65 6.14 -6.12
N VAL A 52 10.39 6.30 -5.76
CA VAL A 52 9.92 6.29 -4.39
C VAL A 52 9.39 4.89 -4.11
N ASN A 53 10.03 4.16 -3.21
CA ASN A 53 9.52 2.91 -2.67
C ASN A 53 8.67 3.21 -1.44
N LEU A 54 7.56 2.51 -1.32
CA LEU A 54 6.55 2.67 -0.28
C LEU A 54 6.24 1.30 0.30
N VAL A 55 5.97 1.30 1.59
CA VAL A 55 5.45 0.14 2.30
C VAL A 55 4.38 0.64 3.25
N ALA A 56 3.27 -0.08 3.35
CA ALA A 56 2.19 0.28 4.25
C ALA A 56 1.57 -0.93 4.95
N LEU A 57 1.02 -0.63 6.13
CA LEU A 57 0.11 -1.49 6.86
C LEU A 57 -1.26 -0.82 6.94
N LEU A 58 -2.28 -1.54 6.49
CA LEU A 58 -3.66 -1.23 6.84
C LEU A 58 -4.10 -2.15 7.98
N ALA A 59 -4.17 -1.58 9.18
CA ALA A 59 -4.55 -2.27 10.40
C ALA A 59 -6.04 -2.03 10.68
N PHE A 60 -6.82 -3.09 10.85
CA PHE A 60 -8.19 -2.99 11.35
C PHE A 60 -8.43 -3.90 12.54
N ARG A 61 -9.26 -3.44 13.48
CA ARG A 61 -9.69 -4.23 14.64
C ARG A 61 -11.18 -4.57 14.52
N PRO A 62 -11.53 -5.85 14.31
CA PRO A 62 -12.92 -6.31 14.34
C PRO A 62 -13.40 -6.35 15.80
N ALA A 63 -14.11 -5.31 16.24
CA ALA A 63 -14.61 -5.17 17.61
C ALA A 63 -15.86 -4.28 17.62
N ALA A 64 -16.55 -4.20 18.76
CA ALA A 64 -17.76 -3.38 18.94
C ALA A 64 -17.57 -1.89 18.54
N ARG A 65 -16.33 -1.39 18.59
CA ARG A 65 -15.94 -0.14 17.93
C ARG A 65 -14.84 -0.43 16.92
N PRO A 66 -15.17 -0.63 15.63
CA PRO A 66 -14.18 -0.92 14.61
C PRO A 66 -13.23 0.27 14.48
N ARG A 67 -11.94 -0.03 14.37
CA ARG A 67 -10.88 0.96 14.18
C ARG A 67 -10.03 0.55 13.00
N VAL A 68 -9.82 1.47 12.07
CA VAL A 68 -8.87 1.31 10.96
C VAL A 68 -7.74 2.32 11.10
N ARG A 69 -6.51 1.90 10.84
CA ARG A 69 -5.29 2.72 10.92
C ARG A 69 -4.39 2.40 9.73
N LEU A 70 -3.87 3.45 9.10
CA LEU A 70 -2.86 3.34 8.05
C LEU A 70 -1.49 3.72 8.63
N ILE A 71 -0.51 2.86 8.48
CA ILE A 71 0.89 3.08 8.89
C ILE A 71 1.73 2.89 7.64
N HIS A 72 2.67 3.79 7.36
CA HIS A 72 3.46 3.70 6.13
C HIS A 72 4.86 4.24 6.30
N ARG A 73 5.77 3.79 5.44
CA ARG A 73 7.12 4.33 5.27
C ARG A 73 7.38 4.58 3.79
N SER A 74 8.35 5.46 3.52
CA SER A 74 8.77 5.81 2.16
C SER A 74 10.28 5.91 2.10
N LEU A 75 10.88 5.38 1.05
CA LEU A 75 12.30 5.48 0.75
C LEU A 75 12.48 6.00 -0.68
N VAL A 76 13.33 7.01 -0.87
CA VAL A 76 13.65 7.52 -2.20
C VAL A 76 14.97 6.93 -2.65
N TYR A 77 15.01 6.53 -3.91
CA TYR A 77 16.20 6.12 -4.60
C TYR A 77 16.47 7.08 -5.76
N HIS A 78 17.59 7.78 -5.69
CA HIS A 78 18.05 8.76 -6.67
C HIS A 78 18.87 8.14 -7.81
N GLY A 79 19.28 6.89 -7.67
CA GLY A 79 20.16 6.24 -8.64
C GLY A 79 21.64 6.34 -8.28
N TRP A 80 21.99 6.77 -7.07
CA TRP A 80 23.38 6.97 -6.68
C TRP A 80 24.08 5.64 -6.40
N LYS A 81 25.41 5.62 -6.57
CA LYS A 81 26.24 4.46 -6.26
C LYS A 81 26.14 4.18 -4.76
N ASN A 82 25.95 2.91 -4.39
CA ASN A 82 25.80 2.44 -3.01
C ASN A 82 24.57 2.99 -2.26
N GLU A 83 23.64 3.64 -2.95
CA GLU A 83 22.38 4.07 -2.36
C GLU A 83 21.42 2.89 -2.22
N LYS A 84 20.72 2.85 -1.08
CA LYS A 84 19.72 1.84 -0.78
C LYS A 84 18.58 1.90 -1.79
N LYS A 85 18.28 0.78 -2.46
CA LYS A 85 17.33 0.71 -3.58
C LYS A 85 15.88 0.44 -3.16
N GLY A 86 15.65 -0.06 -1.96
CA GLY A 86 14.36 -0.54 -1.47
C GLY A 86 14.43 -0.87 0.01
N PHE A 87 13.33 -1.40 0.56
CA PHE A 87 13.26 -1.80 1.95
C PHE A 87 14.05 -3.09 2.20
N ASP A 88 14.72 -3.15 3.34
CA ASP A 88 15.35 -4.38 3.85
C ASP A 88 14.65 -4.88 5.10
N GLU A 89 15.05 -6.06 5.59
CA GLU A 89 14.49 -6.69 6.79
C GLU A 89 14.44 -5.73 7.99
N GLN A 90 15.48 -4.91 8.17
CA GLN A 90 15.53 -3.97 9.28
C GLN A 90 14.48 -2.85 9.16
N ASP A 91 14.15 -2.42 7.95
CA ASP A 91 13.03 -1.48 7.74
C ASP A 91 11.68 -2.12 8.06
N PHE A 92 11.47 -3.39 7.68
CA PHE A 92 10.25 -4.12 8.01
C PHE A 92 10.10 -4.31 9.52
N ILE A 93 11.18 -4.67 10.22
CA ILE A 93 11.19 -4.73 11.69
C ILE A 93 10.77 -3.39 12.28
N ARG A 94 11.38 -2.28 11.82
CA ARG A 94 11.02 -0.93 12.28
C ARG A 94 9.57 -0.54 11.95
N LEU A 95 9.02 -1.03 10.84
CA LEU A 95 7.62 -0.82 10.49
C LEU A 95 6.70 -1.59 11.45
N MET A 96 7.01 -2.85 11.74
CA MET A 96 6.24 -3.68 12.68
C MET A 96 6.31 -3.12 14.10
N ASP A 97 7.50 -2.71 14.57
CA ASP A 97 7.67 -2.09 15.88
C ASP A 97 6.84 -0.81 16.00
N ALA A 98 6.90 0.05 14.98
CA ALA A 98 6.09 1.27 14.94
C ALA A 98 4.59 0.96 14.92
N ALA A 99 4.17 -0.14 14.29
CA ALA A 99 2.78 -0.58 14.31
C ALA A 99 2.36 -1.07 15.69
N HIS A 100 3.18 -1.92 16.31
CA HIS A 100 2.90 -2.44 17.65
C HIS A 100 2.80 -1.31 18.69
N GLN A 101 3.74 -0.37 18.65
CA GLN A 101 3.74 0.81 19.51
C GLN A 101 2.53 1.72 19.29
N ARG A 102 2.04 1.88 18.05
CA ARG A 102 0.90 2.76 17.74
C ARG A 102 -0.45 2.14 18.02
N LEU A 103 -0.58 0.82 17.89
CA LEU A 103 -1.85 0.11 18.00
C LEU A 103 -2.16 -0.32 19.43
N HIS A 104 -1.14 -0.46 20.29
CA HIS A 104 -1.27 -0.87 21.69
C HIS A 104 -2.10 -2.15 21.87
N ALA A 105 -1.94 -3.10 20.95
CA ALA A 105 -2.67 -4.37 20.93
C ALA A 105 -1.88 -5.41 20.12
N PRO A 106 -2.18 -6.72 20.29
CA PRO A 106 -1.62 -7.76 19.45
C PRO A 106 -1.90 -7.52 17.96
N ILE A 107 -1.00 -7.97 17.10
CA ILE A 107 -1.10 -7.85 15.65
C ILE A 107 -1.12 -9.24 15.03
N VAL A 108 -2.11 -9.47 14.16
CA VAL A 108 -2.11 -10.56 13.18
C VAL A 108 -1.68 -9.96 11.85
N LEU A 109 -0.46 -10.28 11.42
CA LEU A 109 0.08 -9.77 10.16
C LEU A 109 -0.38 -10.66 9.00
N VAL A 110 -0.98 -10.04 7.99
CA VAL A 110 -1.27 -10.62 6.69
C VAL A 110 -0.33 -9.97 5.70
N TRP A 111 0.73 -10.69 5.34
CA TRP A 111 1.69 -10.24 4.33
C TRP A 111 1.63 -11.16 3.11
N ASP A 112 1.93 -10.63 1.93
CA ASP A 112 2.49 -11.44 0.87
C ASP A 112 3.98 -11.06 0.72
N ASN A 113 4.71 -11.62 -0.22
CA ASN A 113 6.12 -11.27 -0.43
C ASN A 113 7.16 -11.86 0.55
N LEU A 114 7.06 -13.16 0.83
CA LEU A 114 8.26 -13.90 1.21
C LEU A 114 9.09 -14.18 -0.06
N ASN A 115 10.28 -13.58 -0.16
CA ASN A 115 11.36 -13.90 -1.12
C ASN A 115 11.78 -15.41 -1.16
N ARG A 116 11.03 -16.31 -0.50
CA ARG A 116 11.20 -17.76 -0.46
C ARG A 116 10.37 -18.54 -1.50
N HIS A 117 9.55 -17.90 -2.31
CA HIS A 117 8.85 -18.56 -3.44
C HIS A 117 9.76 -18.71 -4.68
N LYS A 118 10.96 -19.26 -4.48
CA LYS A 118 12.00 -19.29 -5.52
C LYS A 118 11.74 -20.34 -6.60
N SER A 119 10.98 -21.41 -6.33
CA SER A 119 10.72 -22.45 -7.34
C SER A 119 9.68 -21.98 -8.37
N ALA A 120 9.91 -22.31 -9.64
CA ALA A 120 9.00 -21.98 -10.74
C ALA A 120 7.58 -22.53 -10.49
N THR A 121 7.48 -23.72 -9.88
CA THR A 121 6.20 -24.36 -9.53
C THR A 121 5.41 -23.58 -8.50
N ILE A 122 6.07 -23.09 -7.43
CA ILE A 122 5.39 -22.28 -6.41
C ILE A 122 5.00 -20.92 -7.00
N ARG A 123 5.82 -20.32 -7.87
CA ARG A 123 5.42 -19.09 -8.58
C ARG A 123 4.21 -19.30 -9.48
N ALA A 124 4.14 -20.42 -10.22
CA ALA A 124 2.99 -20.74 -11.06
C ALA A 124 1.72 -20.97 -10.23
N LEU A 125 1.85 -21.66 -9.10
CA LEU A 125 0.74 -21.87 -8.16
C LEU A 125 0.27 -20.56 -7.51
N ILE A 126 1.21 -19.71 -7.09
CA ILE A 126 0.88 -18.38 -6.56
C ILE A 126 0.26 -17.51 -7.64
N ALA A 127 0.79 -17.48 -8.86
CA ALA A 127 0.23 -16.69 -9.95
C ALA A 127 -1.20 -17.12 -10.33
N SER A 128 -1.52 -18.41 -10.20
CA SER A 128 -2.88 -18.93 -10.43
C SER A 128 -3.83 -18.74 -9.23
N ARG A 129 -3.31 -18.32 -8.07
CA ARG A 129 -4.07 -18.16 -6.82
C ARG A 129 -3.82 -16.81 -6.15
N SER A 130 -3.16 -15.88 -6.83
CA SER A 130 -2.85 -14.57 -6.30
C SER A 130 -4.15 -13.81 -6.19
N ALA A 131 -4.43 -13.29 -5.00
CA ALA A 131 -5.67 -12.58 -4.72
C ALA A 131 -5.35 -11.14 -4.24
N PRO A 132 -4.64 -10.32 -5.03
CA PRO A 132 -4.31 -8.94 -4.65
C PRO A 132 -5.57 -8.10 -4.38
N GLU A 133 -6.71 -8.44 -4.98
CA GLU A 133 -8.00 -7.83 -4.71
C GLU A 133 -8.50 -8.01 -3.26
N LEU A 134 -7.95 -8.98 -2.53
CA LEU A 134 -8.23 -9.20 -1.12
C LEU A 134 -7.34 -8.37 -0.20
N ASN A 135 -6.27 -7.77 -0.70
CA ASN A 135 -5.39 -6.89 0.07
C ASN A 135 -5.89 -5.43 -0.03
N PRO A 136 -6.44 -4.86 1.04
CA PRO A 136 -6.98 -3.50 1.00
C PRO A 136 -5.89 -2.42 0.84
N VAL A 137 -4.60 -2.77 1.05
CA VAL A 137 -3.47 -1.87 0.80
C VAL A 137 -3.32 -1.57 -0.69
N GLU A 138 -3.71 -2.48 -1.59
CA GLU A 138 -3.78 -2.20 -3.04
C GLU A 138 -4.76 -1.05 -3.35
N GLY A 139 -5.87 -0.99 -2.61
CA GLY A 139 -6.80 0.14 -2.65
C GLY A 139 -6.15 1.45 -2.19
N VAL A 140 -5.29 1.40 -1.16
CA VAL A 140 -4.52 2.56 -0.69
C VAL A 140 -3.61 3.06 -1.81
N TRP A 141 -2.92 2.16 -2.50
CA TRP A 141 -2.06 2.50 -3.64
C TRP A 141 -2.83 3.07 -4.82
N ALA A 142 -3.99 2.51 -5.16
CA ALA A 142 -4.84 3.03 -6.22
C ALA A 142 -5.29 4.48 -5.95
N VAL A 143 -5.74 4.76 -4.72
CA VAL A 143 -6.15 6.12 -4.31
C VAL A 143 -4.95 7.08 -4.24
N MET A 144 -3.79 6.60 -3.79
CA MET A 144 -2.57 7.39 -3.78
C MET A 144 -2.16 7.77 -5.22
N LYS A 145 -2.06 6.77 -6.11
CA LYS A 145 -1.63 6.90 -7.51
C LYS A 145 -2.62 7.70 -8.37
N SER A 146 -3.92 7.69 -8.07
CA SER A 146 -4.91 8.47 -8.82
C SER A 146 -4.63 9.98 -8.79
N GLY A 147 -4.04 10.49 -7.70
CA GLY A 147 -3.60 11.89 -7.62
C GLY A 147 -2.27 12.20 -8.29
N LEU A 148 -1.62 11.19 -8.87
CA LEU A 148 -0.39 11.33 -9.66
C LEU A 148 -0.63 11.20 -11.16
N VAL A 149 -1.87 10.91 -11.57
CA VAL A 149 -2.25 10.73 -12.97
C VAL A 149 -1.89 11.98 -13.78
N ASN A 150 -1.21 11.77 -14.90
CA ASN A 150 -0.77 12.83 -15.82
C ASN A 150 0.10 13.93 -15.18
N LEU A 151 0.61 13.69 -13.97
CA LEU A 151 1.44 14.66 -13.26
C LEU A 151 2.82 14.73 -13.90
N VAL A 152 3.17 15.93 -14.39
CA VAL A 152 4.49 16.19 -14.99
C VAL A 152 5.42 16.78 -13.92
N LYS A 153 5.88 15.97 -12.97
CA LYS A 153 7.03 16.32 -12.14
C LYS A 153 8.31 15.86 -12.82
N ARG A 154 9.36 16.67 -12.70
CA ARG A 154 10.68 16.36 -13.26
C ARG A 154 11.64 15.80 -12.20
N ASP A 155 11.21 15.82 -10.94
CA ASP A 155 12.06 15.51 -9.79
C ASP A 155 11.38 14.49 -8.86
N ILE A 156 12.18 13.53 -8.39
CA ILE A 156 11.72 12.41 -7.58
C ILE A 156 11.39 12.85 -6.16
N ASP A 157 12.05 13.88 -5.65
CA ASP A 157 11.77 14.44 -4.32
C ASP A 157 10.39 15.12 -4.28
N GLN A 158 10.02 15.79 -5.37
CA GLN A 158 8.67 16.35 -5.52
C GLN A 158 7.60 15.26 -5.54
N ILE A 159 7.88 14.11 -6.17
CA ILE A 159 7.00 12.94 -6.13
C ILE A 159 6.92 12.38 -4.71
N GLN A 160 8.05 12.24 -4.02
CA GLN A 160 8.08 11.75 -2.64
C GLN A 160 7.24 12.63 -1.71
N GLN A 161 7.42 13.95 -1.79
CA GLN A 161 6.67 14.90 -0.95
C GLN A 161 5.17 14.76 -1.18
N LEU A 162 4.74 14.69 -2.44
CA LEU A 162 3.32 14.54 -2.79
C LEU A 162 2.76 13.20 -2.30
N VAL A 163 3.49 12.11 -2.50
CA VAL A 163 3.09 10.78 -2.02
C VAL A 163 2.96 10.78 -0.49
N LYS A 164 3.94 11.31 0.24
CA LYS A 164 3.90 11.42 1.70
C LYS A 164 2.73 12.26 2.18
N GLN A 165 2.45 13.39 1.52
CA GLN A 165 1.32 14.25 1.86
C GLN A 165 -0.01 13.51 1.66
N ARG A 166 -0.18 12.81 0.53
CA ARG A 166 -1.40 12.04 0.24
C ARG A 166 -1.62 10.91 1.23
N LEU A 167 -0.58 10.11 1.50
CA LEU A 167 -0.68 9.03 2.48
C LEU A 167 -0.99 9.56 3.87
N ARG A 168 -0.32 10.65 4.30
CA ARG A 168 -0.64 11.32 5.56
C ARG A 168 -2.09 11.78 5.61
N HIS A 169 -2.62 12.38 4.54
CA HIS A 169 -4.02 12.79 4.50
C HIS A 169 -4.98 11.58 4.62
N MET A 170 -4.65 10.46 3.98
CA MET A 170 -5.42 9.21 4.11
C MET A 170 -5.40 8.65 5.53
N GLN A 171 -4.31 8.80 6.29
CA GLN A 171 -4.24 8.38 7.70
C GLN A 171 -5.33 9.04 8.58
N TYR A 172 -5.78 10.23 8.21
CA TYR A 172 -6.79 10.99 8.94
C TYR A 172 -8.20 10.85 8.34
N ARG A 173 -8.42 9.94 7.38
CA ARG A 173 -9.73 9.66 6.76
C ARG A 173 -10.18 8.23 7.03
N PRO A 174 -10.66 7.92 8.26
CA PRO A 174 -11.07 6.57 8.61
C PRO A 174 -12.15 6.01 7.67
N ASP A 175 -13.12 6.82 7.24
CA ASP A 175 -14.19 6.36 6.34
C ASP A 175 -13.65 5.90 4.97
N LEU A 176 -12.63 6.58 4.46
CA LEU A 176 -11.94 6.16 3.23
C LEU A 176 -11.29 4.80 3.45
N LEU A 177 -10.55 4.63 4.55
CA LEU A 177 -9.84 3.39 4.86
C LEU A 177 -10.82 2.22 5.09
N THR A 178 -11.94 2.47 5.78
CA THR A 178 -13.03 1.50 5.96
C THR A 178 -13.65 1.12 4.63
N GLY A 179 -13.90 2.08 3.72
CA GLY A 179 -14.42 1.79 2.39
C GLY A 179 -13.46 0.97 1.52
N LEU A 180 -12.14 1.20 1.65
CA LEU A 180 -11.13 0.39 0.98
C LEU A 180 -11.12 -1.05 1.51
N LEU A 181 -11.26 -1.23 2.83
CA LEU A 181 -11.41 -2.55 3.44
C LEU A 181 -12.70 -3.24 2.98
N ALA A 182 -13.84 -2.54 3.01
CA ALA A 182 -15.13 -3.13 2.60
C ALA A 182 -15.12 -3.59 1.13
N LYS A 183 -14.37 -2.90 0.25
CA LYS A 183 -14.25 -3.27 -1.17
C LYS A 183 -13.61 -4.64 -1.39
N THR A 184 -12.79 -5.14 -0.46
CA THR A 184 -12.19 -6.47 -0.58
C THR A 184 -13.18 -7.60 -0.25
N GLY A 185 -14.39 -7.26 0.21
CA GLY A 185 -15.38 -8.25 0.66
C GLY A 185 -15.02 -8.89 2.01
N LEU A 186 -13.94 -8.44 2.66
CA LEU A 186 -13.61 -8.83 4.03
C LEU A 186 -14.56 -8.07 4.96
N ASP A 187 -15.62 -8.72 5.44
CA ASP A 187 -16.50 -8.15 6.44
C ASP A 187 -15.80 -8.20 7.82
N PRO A 188 -15.49 -7.04 8.45
CA PRO A 188 -14.91 -7.01 9.78
C PRO A 188 -15.97 -7.14 10.89
N GLN A 189 -17.26 -7.18 10.56
CA GLN A 189 -18.31 -7.41 11.55
C GLN A 189 -18.24 -8.86 12.05
N PRO A 190 -18.25 -9.10 13.38
CA PRO A 190 -18.53 -10.42 13.87
C PRO A 190 -19.96 -10.83 13.47
N PRO A 191 -20.22 -12.13 13.20
CA PRO A 191 -21.58 -12.63 13.01
C PRO A 191 -22.47 -12.39 14.24
#